data_AF-R9IKW6-F1
#
_entry.id   AF-R9IKW6-F1
#
_cell.length_a   1.000
_cell.length_b   1.000
_cell.length_c   1.000
_cell.angle_alpha   90.00
_cell.angle_beta   90.00
_cell.angle_gamma   90.00
#
_symmetry.space_group_name_H-M   'P 1'
#
loop_
_entity.id
_entity.type
_entity.pdbx_description
1 polymer ?
#
loop_
_entity_poly.entity_id
_entity_poly.type
_entity_poly.pdbx_seq_one_letter_code
_entity_poly.pdbx_strand_id
1 'polypeptide(L)'
;MNAENEYRKRKGTRKMKMKKLLNNMMKLMIGAALFLAAPAMESEAAEYSVTPAEAVLYTNDSTVILSETDDAAVVLPEVAADLPVQVTGITSNGYFQIALDGQTFYIHGLGLSAAKADRQVYDVIMAQKAVFPEGMHWTNDNYYAWKGGTYTGGFGCAGFAFAVSDAAFGDTKAQVHKDYTNIKVGDILRVDNDTHSVIVLEVRDNSVIVAEGNYNASIHWGREIPKAQLIDPYSYIMTRY
;
A
#
# COMPACT_ATOMS: atom_id res chain seq x y z
N MET A 1 -23.29 -16.61 27.40
CA MET A 1 -23.12 -15.15 27.21
C MET A 1 -22.81 -14.95 25.73
N ASN A 2 -23.79 -14.47 24.94
CA ASN A 2 -23.85 -14.64 23.47
C ASN A 2 -22.84 -13.78 22.68
N ALA A 3 -22.21 -14.38 21.67
CA ALA A 3 -21.22 -13.79 20.76
C ALA A 3 -21.71 -12.51 20.03
N GLU A 4 -23.02 -12.34 19.86
CA GLU A 4 -23.61 -11.10 19.32
C GLU A 4 -23.38 -9.88 20.22
N ASN A 5 -23.34 -10.06 21.55
CA ASN A 5 -23.09 -8.95 22.48
C ASN A 5 -21.63 -8.50 22.44
N GLU A 6 -20.67 -9.40 22.22
CA GLU A 6 -19.27 -9.02 22.01
C GLU A 6 -19.06 -8.34 20.65
N TYR A 7 -19.73 -8.81 19.59
CA TYR A 7 -19.65 -8.20 18.26
C TYR A 7 -20.16 -6.75 18.27
N ARG A 8 -21.31 -6.48 18.93
CA ARG A 8 -21.86 -5.12 19.06
C ARG A 8 -20.98 -4.22 19.94
N LYS A 9 -20.37 -4.77 21.00
CA LYS A 9 -19.40 -4.03 21.84
C LYS A 9 -18.18 -3.63 21.01
N ARG A 10 -17.54 -4.56 20.29
CA ARG A 10 -16.36 -4.30 19.44
C ARG A 10 -16.63 -3.29 18.32
N LYS A 11 -17.79 -3.36 17.66
CA LYS A 11 -18.21 -2.39 16.62
C LYS A 11 -18.47 -1.00 17.21
N GLY A 12 -19.07 -0.93 18.40
CA GLY A 12 -19.24 0.31 19.17
C GLY A 12 -17.91 0.96 19.56
N THR A 13 -16.93 0.17 20.02
CA THR A 13 -15.60 0.68 20.40
C THR A 13 -14.77 1.16 19.22
N ARG A 14 -14.85 0.48 18.05
CA ARG A 14 -14.16 0.91 16.82
C ARG A 14 -14.73 2.23 16.28
N LYS A 15 -16.06 2.36 16.22
CA LYS A 15 -16.72 3.60 15.78
C LYS A 15 -16.48 4.77 16.74
N MET A 16 -16.32 4.48 18.04
CA MET A 16 -15.98 5.46 19.08
C MET A 16 -14.50 5.88 19.04
N LYS A 17 -13.56 4.98 18.74
CA LYS A 17 -12.14 5.32 18.51
C LYS A 17 -11.95 6.19 17.26
N MET A 18 -12.67 5.90 16.17
CA MET A 18 -12.61 6.69 14.93
C MET A 18 -13.14 8.11 15.12
N LYS A 19 -14.25 8.28 15.87
CA LYS A 19 -14.74 9.62 16.26
C LYS A 19 -13.79 10.36 17.21
N LYS A 20 -13.00 9.65 18.02
CA LYS A 20 -12.02 10.27 18.92
C LYS A 20 -10.76 10.74 18.20
N LEU A 21 -10.30 10.01 17.18
CA LEU A 21 -9.22 10.48 16.30
C LEU A 21 -9.66 11.68 15.44
N LEU A 22 -10.88 11.65 14.89
CA LEU A 22 -11.41 12.78 14.11
C LEU A 22 -11.71 14.02 14.97
N ASN A 23 -12.13 13.84 16.23
CA ASN A 23 -12.32 14.96 17.16
C ASN A 23 -11.01 15.53 17.73
N ASN A 24 -9.89 14.80 17.66
CA ASN A 24 -8.59 15.34 18.07
C ASN A 24 -8.00 16.27 17.00
N MET A 25 -8.44 16.19 15.74
CA MET A 25 -8.16 17.22 14.72
C MET A 25 -8.88 18.56 14.99
N MET A 26 -9.96 18.57 15.78
CA MET A 26 -10.84 19.74 15.91
C MET A 26 -10.73 20.47 17.26
N LYS A 27 -9.69 20.20 18.06
CA LYS A 27 -9.54 20.76 19.43
C LYS A 27 -8.28 21.59 19.70
N LEU A 28 -7.58 22.06 18.67
CA LEU A 28 -6.57 23.11 18.88
C LEU A 28 -7.25 24.49 18.85
N MET A 29 -7.99 24.79 19.92
CA MET A 29 -8.46 26.13 20.23
C MET A 29 -7.27 26.99 20.65
N ILE A 30 -7.04 28.02 19.84
CA ILE A 30 -6.47 29.34 20.11
C ILE A 30 -6.31 29.61 21.62
N GLY A 31 -5.05 29.58 22.09
CA GLY A 31 -4.64 30.15 23.35
C GLY A 31 -3.94 31.49 23.09
N ALA A 32 -4.61 32.60 23.37
CA ALA A 32 -3.99 33.92 23.41
C ALA A 32 -2.92 33.95 24.51
N ALA A 33 -1.65 34.00 24.13
CA ALA A 33 -0.53 34.26 25.04
C ALA A 33 0.15 35.57 24.62
N LEU A 34 0.28 36.47 25.60
CA LEU A 34 0.83 37.80 25.49
C LEU A 34 2.20 37.81 24.79
N PHE A 35 2.36 38.83 23.94
CA PHE A 35 3.63 39.27 23.36
C PHE A 35 4.70 39.50 24.44
N LEU A 36 5.79 38.74 24.36
CA LEU A 36 7.13 39.23 24.71
C LEU A 36 7.96 39.18 23.43
N ALA A 37 8.32 40.37 22.95
CA ALA A 37 9.10 40.56 21.74
C ALA A 37 10.51 39.98 21.92
N ALA A 38 10.73 38.78 21.38
CA ALA A 38 12.06 38.38 20.94
C ALA A 38 12.32 39.03 19.58
N PRO A 39 13.57 39.45 19.26
CA PRO A 39 13.88 39.97 17.93
C PRO A 39 13.54 38.89 16.91
N ALA A 40 12.70 39.25 15.94
CA ALA A 40 12.41 38.40 14.80
C ALA A 40 13.73 38.13 14.06
N MET A 41 14.18 36.88 14.10
CA MET A 41 15.15 36.40 13.15
C MET A 41 14.37 36.23 11.85
N GLU A 42 14.40 37.22 10.97
CA GLU A 42 13.90 37.08 9.61
C GLU A 42 14.81 36.08 8.89
N SER A 43 14.38 34.81 8.84
CA SER A 43 14.92 33.89 7.84
C SER A 43 14.41 34.33 6.49
N GLU A 44 15.31 34.70 5.58
CA GLU A 44 14.98 34.84 4.18
C GLU A 44 14.38 33.52 3.69
N ALA A 45 13.05 33.50 3.46
CA ALA A 45 12.40 32.37 2.83
C ALA A 45 13.09 32.14 1.48
N ALA A 46 13.55 30.92 1.23
CA ALA A 46 14.15 30.57 -0.06
C ALA A 46 13.21 31.03 -1.19
N GLU A 47 13.68 31.88 -2.09
CA GLU A 47 12.86 32.33 -3.21
C GLU A 47 12.64 31.14 -4.17
N TYR A 48 11.42 30.61 -4.19
CA TYR A 48 10.97 29.63 -5.18
C TYR A 48 9.74 30.17 -5.92
N SER A 49 9.59 29.77 -7.17
CA SER A 49 8.35 30.00 -7.90
C SER A 49 7.44 28.79 -7.76
N VAL A 50 6.12 29.01 -7.84
CA VAL A 50 5.12 27.94 -7.87
C VAL A 50 4.46 27.96 -9.24
N THR A 51 4.56 26.85 -9.96
CA THR A 51 3.81 26.61 -11.19
C THR A 51 2.50 25.91 -10.82
N PRO A 52 1.32 26.48 -11.12
CA PRO A 52 0.05 25.82 -10.84
C PRO A 52 -0.03 24.45 -11.52
N ALA A 53 -0.51 23.45 -10.79
CA ALA A 53 -0.67 22.08 -11.28
C ALA A 53 -1.82 21.41 -10.53
N GLU A 54 -2.80 20.88 -11.26
CA GLU A 54 -3.93 20.16 -10.68
C GLU A 54 -3.78 18.67 -10.99
N ALA A 55 -3.40 17.88 -9.99
CA ALA A 55 -3.28 16.44 -10.11
C ALA A 55 -3.64 15.76 -8.78
N VAL A 56 -4.26 14.59 -8.86
CA VAL A 56 -4.41 13.70 -7.70
C VAL A 56 -3.23 12.72 -7.72
N LEU A 57 -2.31 12.90 -6.79
CA LEU A 57 -1.21 11.96 -6.55
C LEU A 57 -1.48 11.15 -5.27
N TYR A 58 -0.66 10.15 -5.01
CA TYR A 58 -0.82 9.26 -3.86
C TYR A 58 0.40 9.34 -2.95
N THR A 59 0.16 9.38 -1.64
CA THR A 59 1.22 9.25 -0.64
C THR A 59 1.94 7.90 -0.80
N ASN A 60 3.23 7.89 -0.50
CA ASN A 60 4.05 6.68 -0.41
C ASN A 60 4.84 6.65 0.92
N ASP A 61 5.69 5.65 1.12
CA ASP A 61 6.45 5.47 2.38
C ASP A 61 7.47 6.58 2.65
N SER A 62 7.75 7.45 1.68
CA SER A 62 8.62 8.64 1.82
C SER A 62 7.83 9.94 2.01
N THR A 63 6.50 9.86 2.21
CA THR A 63 5.66 11.06 2.35
C THR A 63 5.92 11.76 3.68
N VAL A 64 6.35 13.02 3.58
CA VAL A 64 6.45 13.95 4.70
C VAL A 64 5.71 15.23 4.33
N ILE A 65 4.83 15.71 5.21
CA ILE A 65 4.12 16.99 5.03
C ILE A 65 4.89 18.08 5.77
N LEU A 66 5.24 19.12 5.05
CA LEU A 66 6.04 20.25 5.48
C LEU A 66 5.20 21.53 5.47
N SER A 67 5.46 22.46 6.40
CA SER A 67 4.84 23.80 6.39
C SER A 67 5.49 24.72 5.36
N GLU A 68 6.74 24.45 5.00
CA GLU A 68 7.55 25.23 4.07
C GLU A 68 8.36 24.29 3.17
N THR A 69 8.99 24.82 2.11
CA THR A 69 9.86 24.03 1.22
C THR A 69 11.27 23.88 1.81
N ASP A 70 11.32 23.39 3.05
CA ASP A 70 12.53 23.10 3.80
C ASP A 70 12.32 21.75 4.51
N ASP A 71 13.27 20.84 4.34
CA ASP A 71 13.24 19.51 4.95
C ASP A 71 13.24 19.57 6.49
N ALA A 72 13.63 20.69 7.10
CA ALA A 72 13.54 20.92 8.54
C ALA A 72 12.13 21.30 9.05
N ALA A 73 11.22 21.72 8.15
CA ALA A 73 9.90 22.27 8.48
C ALA A 73 8.79 21.20 8.56
N VAL A 74 9.06 20.08 9.23
CA VAL A 74 8.17 18.90 9.28
C VAL A 74 6.93 19.15 10.15
N VAL A 75 5.74 19.01 9.56
CA VAL A 75 4.44 19.08 10.26
C VAL A 75 3.91 17.68 10.55
N LEU A 76 3.99 16.76 9.57
CA LEU A 76 3.63 15.36 9.75
C LEU A 76 4.72 14.46 9.14
N PRO A 77 5.53 13.77 9.97
CA PRO A 77 6.64 12.93 9.51
C PRO A 77 6.19 11.58 8.96
N GLU A 78 5.01 11.08 9.36
CA GLU A 78 4.50 9.77 8.97
C GLU A 78 3.07 9.92 8.46
N VAL A 79 2.91 9.76 7.14
CA VAL A 79 1.61 9.75 6.48
C VAL A 79 1.39 8.36 5.90
N ALA A 80 0.22 7.77 6.12
CA ALA A 80 -0.10 6.47 5.54
C ALA A 80 0.01 6.53 4.00
N ALA A 81 0.61 5.51 3.39
CA ALA A 81 0.70 5.39 1.94
C ALA A 81 -0.68 5.21 1.28
N ASP A 82 -0.74 5.45 -0.03
CA ASP A 82 -1.91 5.32 -0.90
C ASP A 82 -3.10 6.25 -0.59
N LEU A 83 -2.89 7.28 0.22
CA LEU A 83 -3.87 8.33 0.42
C LEU A 83 -3.86 9.29 -0.77
N PRO A 84 -5.02 9.59 -1.38
CA PRO A 84 -5.08 10.57 -2.46
C PRO A 84 -4.82 11.97 -1.91
N VAL A 85 -3.93 12.71 -2.58
CA VAL A 85 -3.56 14.09 -2.27
C VAL A 85 -3.78 14.95 -3.50
N GLN A 86 -4.55 16.03 -3.34
CA GLN A 86 -4.72 17.03 -4.38
C GLN A 86 -3.51 17.96 -4.38
N VAL A 87 -2.72 17.87 -5.46
CA VAL A 87 -1.66 18.84 -5.76
C VAL A 87 -2.30 20.08 -6.38
N THR A 88 -1.82 21.24 -5.96
CA THR A 88 -2.23 22.57 -6.45
C THR A 88 -1.10 23.30 -7.18
N GLY A 89 0.15 22.87 -6.99
CA GLY A 89 1.30 23.46 -7.66
C GLY A 89 2.58 22.64 -7.52
N ILE A 90 3.57 22.97 -8.33
CA ILE A 90 4.92 22.43 -8.28
C ILE A 90 5.87 23.59 -8.07
N THR A 91 6.69 23.52 -7.03
CA THR A 91 7.68 24.54 -6.73
C THR A 91 8.94 24.33 -7.58
N SER A 92 9.65 25.40 -7.93
CA SER A 92 10.89 25.30 -8.72
C SER A 92 12.02 24.55 -8.01
N ASN A 93 11.94 24.41 -6.68
CA ASN A 93 12.86 23.64 -5.85
C ASN A 93 12.39 22.19 -5.59
N GLY A 94 11.39 21.69 -6.33
CA GLY A 94 11.08 20.26 -6.38
C GLY A 94 10.06 19.75 -5.37
N TYR A 95 9.22 20.62 -4.80
CA TYR A 95 8.14 20.24 -3.90
C TYR A 95 6.79 20.31 -4.61
N PHE A 96 5.88 19.44 -4.20
CA PHE A 96 4.46 19.57 -4.50
C PHE A 96 3.80 20.47 -3.46
N GLN A 97 3.11 21.51 -3.94
CA GLN A 97 2.21 22.30 -3.12
C GLN A 97 0.86 21.58 -3.05
N ILE A 98 0.31 21.47 -1.84
CA ILE A 98 -0.97 20.80 -1.57
C ILE A 98 -1.85 21.68 -0.68
N ALA A 99 -3.16 21.45 -0.72
CA ALA A 99 -4.11 22.10 0.17
C ALA A 99 -4.76 21.08 1.10
N LEU A 100 -4.62 21.28 2.42
CA LEU A 100 -5.29 20.48 3.45
C LEU A 100 -6.08 21.43 4.36
N ASP A 101 -7.39 21.20 4.49
CA ASP A 101 -8.31 22.03 5.30
C ASP A 101 -8.22 23.55 5.02
N GLY A 102 -7.90 23.92 3.78
CA GLY A 102 -7.74 25.32 3.34
C GLY A 102 -6.39 25.95 3.66
N GLN A 103 -5.44 25.19 4.21
CA GLN A 103 -4.05 25.60 4.43
C GLN A 103 -3.12 24.98 3.39
N THR A 104 -2.09 25.75 3.02
CA THR A 104 -1.05 25.30 2.09
C THR A 104 0.03 24.53 2.84
N PHE A 105 0.39 23.37 2.29
CA PHE A 105 1.52 22.58 2.74
C PHE A 105 2.36 22.12 1.56
N TYR A 106 3.50 21.51 1.85
CA TYR A 106 4.45 21.02 0.87
C TYR A 106 4.81 19.56 1.13
N ILE A 107 5.03 18.80 0.06
CA ILE A 107 5.59 17.45 0.10
C ILE A 107 6.76 17.41 -0.88
N HIS A 108 7.90 16.87 -0.48
CA HIS A 108 9.04 16.68 -1.37
C HIS A 108 8.64 15.84 -2.61
N GLY A 109 9.20 16.11 -3.78
CA GLY A 109 8.79 15.47 -5.04
C GLY A 109 8.85 13.93 -5.07
N LEU A 110 9.63 13.34 -4.16
CA LEU A 110 9.73 11.88 -3.99
C LEU A 110 8.65 11.29 -3.07
N GLY A 111 7.97 12.11 -2.27
CA GLY A 111 6.94 11.71 -1.32
C GLY A 111 5.57 11.46 -1.95
N LEU A 112 5.39 11.69 -3.26
CA LEU A 112 4.14 11.40 -3.96
C LEU A 112 4.39 10.55 -5.22
N SER A 113 3.45 9.65 -5.49
CA SER A 113 3.44 8.76 -6.65
C SER A 113 2.25 9.06 -7.55
N ALA A 114 2.43 8.96 -8.87
CA ALA A 114 1.36 9.16 -9.86
C ALA A 114 0.27 8.07 -9.81
N ALA A 115 0.57 6.93 -9.19
CA ALA A 115 -0.35 5.83 -8.98
C ALA A 115 -0.15 5.24 -7.59
N LYS A 116 -1.20 4.63 -7.05
CA LYS A 116 -1.14 3.81 -5.84
C LYS A 116 -0.09 2.71 -5.98
N ALA A 117 0.56 2.33 -4.89
CA ALA A 117 1.53 1.25 -4.84
C ALA A 117 0.95 -0.05 -5.43
N ASP A 118 -0.28 -0.41 -5.05
CA ASP A 118 -0.98 -1.58 -5.59
C ASP A 118 -1.11 -1.56 -7.13
N ARG A 119 -1.25 -0.38 -7.74
CA ARG A 119 -1.35 -0.24 -9.19
C ARG A 119 0.02 -0.39 -9.86
N GLN A 120 1.08 0.14 -9.25
CA GLN A 120 2.45 -0.09 -9.74
C GLN A 120 2.81 -1.58 -9.68
N VAL A 121 2.49 -2.24 -8.57
CA VAL A 121 2.67 -3.69 -8.40
C VAL A 121 1.87 -4.46 -9.45
N TYR A 122 0.60 -4.13 -9.64
CA TYR A 122 -0.24 -4.73 -10.69
C TYR A 122 0.40 -4.62 -12.08
N ASP A 123 0.83 -3.43 -12.49
CA ASP A 123 1.38 -3.20 -13.83
C ASP A 123 2.66 -4.03 -14.05
N VAL A 124 3.54 -4.13 -13.04
CA VAL A 124 4.75 -4.96 -13.11
C VAL A 124 4.41 -6.45 -13.17
N ILE A 125 3.45 -6.91 -12.37
CA ILE A 125 2.95 -8.28 -12.40
C ILE A 125 2.37 -8.61 -13.79
N MET A 126 1.57 -7.71 -14.36
CA MET A 126 0.93 -7.94 -15.66
C MET A 126 1.94 -7.94 -16.82
N ALA A 127 3.04 -7.19 -16.71
CA ALA A 127 4.14 -7.26 -17.68
C ALA A 127 4.78 -8.66 -17.73
N GLN A 128 4.70 -9.46 -16.66
CA GLN A 128 5.22 -10.82 -16.65
C GLN A 128 4.48 -11.78 -17.58
N LYS A 129 3.30 -11.41 -18.12
CA LYS A 129 2.63 -12.18 -19.18
C LYS A 129 3.49 -12.35 -20.44
N ALA A 130 4.46 -11.46 -20.68
CA ALA A 130 5.40 -11.59 -21.80
C ALA A 130 6.38 -12.75 -21.61
N VAL A 131 6.72 -13.09 -20.36
CA VAL A 131 7.63 -14.18 -19.99
C VAL A 131 6.86 -15.47 -19.67
N PHE A 132 5.68 -15.31 -19.07
CA PHE A 132 4.79 -16.38 -18.61
C PHE A 132 3.40 -16.25 -19.25
N PRO A 133 3.26 -16.51 -20.56
CA PRO A 133 1.98 -16.34 -21.24
C PRO A 133 0.93 -17.33 -20.72
N GLU A 134 -0.34 -16.96 -20.89
CA GLU A 134 -1.48 -17.83 -20.62
C GLU A 134 -1.31 -19.18 -21.33
N GLY A 135 -1.56 -20.29 -20.62
CA GLY A 135 -1.45 -21.65 -21.15
C GLY A 135 -0.02 -22.15 -21.32
N MET A 136 1.01 -21.40 -20.93
CA MET A 136 2.38 -21.89 -20.89
C MET A 136 2.46 -23.17 -20.06
N HIS A 137 3.07 -24.22 -20.61
CA HIS A 137 3.30 -25.46 -19.89
C HIS A 137 4.16 -25.20 -18.64
N TRP A 138 3.63 -25.56 -17.47
CA TRP A 138 4.28 -25.32 -16.19
C TRP A 138 3.83 -26.37 -15.17
N THR A 139 4.78 -27.10 -14.62
CA THR A 139 4.56 -28.27 -13.77
C THR A 139 5.36 -28.20 -12.48
N ASN A 140 5.27 -29.23 -11.65
CA ASN A 140 6.13 -29.39 -10.47
C ASN A 140 7.62 -29.58 -10.79
N ASP A 141 8.01 -29.72 -12.05
CA ASP A 141 9.43 -29.78 -12.44
C ASP A 141 10.05 -28.37 -12.54
N ASN A 142 9.22 -27.34 -12.65
CA ASN A 142 9.67 -25.96 -12.78
C ASN A 142 9.98 -25.37 -11.40
N TYR A 143 11.25 -25.07 -11.17
CA TYR A 143 11.75 -24.43 -9.95
C TYR A 143 12.02 -22.93 -10.15
N TYR A 144 11.77 -22.15 -9.10
CA TYR A 144 12.26 -20.78 -9.00
C TYR A 144 12.90 -20.53 -7.63
N ALA A 145 14.08 -19.90 -7.63
CA ALA A 145 14.77 -19.48 -6.41
C ALA A 145 14.20 -18.13 -5.93
N TRP A 146 13.57 -18.13 -4.76
CA TRP A 146 12.81 -16.98 -4.28
C TRP A 146 13.67 -16.06 -3.41
N LYS A 147 13.62 -14.76 -3.68
CA LYS A 147 14.36 -13.75 -2.93
C LYS A 147 13.61 -13.26 -1.70
N GLY A 148 12.33 -13.63 -1.56
CA GLY A 148 11.47 -13.12 -0.51
C GLY A 148 11.66 -13.71 0.90
N GLY A 149 12.42 -14.79 1.04
CA GLY A 149 13.14 -15.10 2.28
C GLY A 149 12.44 -15.97 3.33
N THR A 150 11.19 -16.41 3.16
CA THR A 150 10.63 -17.49 4.02
C THR A 150 11.08 -18.88 3.53
N TYR A 151 11.29 -19.00 2.22
CA TYR A 151 11.81 -20.20 1.55
C TYR A 151 12.96 -19.78 0.63
N THR A 152 13.85 -20.71 0.31
CA THR A 152 14.91 -20.49 -0.69
C THR A 152 14.39 -20.51 -2.13
N GLY A 153 13.17 -21.03 -2.32
CA GLY A 153 12.52 -21.18 -3.61
C GLY A 153 11.32 -22.12 -3.52
N GLY A 154 10.75 -22.43 -4.68
CA GLY A 154 9.58 -23.30 -4.80
C GLY A 154 9.44 -23.90 -6.19
N PHE A 155 8.75 -25.03 -6.26
CA PHE A 155 8.39 -25.69 -7.50
C PHE A 155 6.94 -25.38 -7.90
N GLY A 156 6.60 -25.60 -9.17
CA GLY A 156 5.22 -25.54 -9.66
C GLY A 156 4.54 -24.23 -9.32
N CYS A 157 3.37 -24.30 -8.68
CA CYS A 157 2.56 -23.14 -8.35
C CYS A 157 3.30 -22.12 -7.48
N ALA A 158 4.05 -22.58 -6.47
CA ALA A 158 4.84 -21.71 -5.61
C ALA A 158 5.97 -21.04 -6.39
N GLY A 159 6.68 -21.80 -7.24
CA GLY A 159 7.75 -21.26 -8.07
C GLY A 159 7.28 -20.13 -9.00
N PHE A 160 6.11 -20.31 -9.64
CA PHE A 160 5.52 -19.26 -10.47
C PHE A 160 5.15 -18.01 -9.65
N ALA A 161 4.44 -18.18 -8.52
CA ALA A 161 4.04 -17.06 -7.68
C ALA A 161 5.25 -16.28 -7.14
N PHE A 162 6.34 -16.99 -6.78
CA PHE A 162 7.60 -16.39 -6.37
C PHE A 162 8.28 -15.58 -7.49
N ALA A 163 8.31 -16.10 -8.72
CA ALA A 163 8.90 -15.41 -9.86
C ALA A 163 8.19 -14.08 -10.15
N VAL A 164 6.86 -14.09 -10.15
CA VAL A 164 6.04 -12.90 -10.40
C VAL A 164 6.12 -11.91 -9.22
N SER A 165 6.18 -12.42 -7.98
CA SER A 165 6.39 -11.59 -6.79
C SER A 165 7.76 -10.89 -6.79
N ASP A 166 8.84 -11.59 -7.15
CA ASP A 166 10.17 -10.98 -7.16
C ASP A 166 10.32 -9.92 -8.26
N ALA A 167 9.60 -10.08 -9.38
CA ALA A 167 9.54 -9.05 -10.41
C ALA A 167 8.96 -7.72 -9.88
N ALA A 168 7.92 -7.80 -9.03
CA ALA A 168 7.25 -6.61 -8.48
C ALA A 168 7.94 -6.01 -7.26
N PHE A 169 8.53 -6.85 -6.39
CA PHE A 169 9.01 -6.42 -5.06
C PHE A 169 10.53 -6.54 -4.88
N GLY A 170 11.25 -7.06 -5.87
CA GLY A 170 12.68 -7.30 -5.78
C GLY A 170 13.03 -8.14 -4.55
N ASP A 171 14.02 -7.68 -3.79
CA ASP A 171 14.66 -8.44 -2.71
C ASP A 171 14.07 -8.16 -1.31
N THR A 172 12.94 -7.46 -1.25
CA THR A 172 12.17 -7.20 -0.01
C THR A 172 11.95 -8.51 0.77
N LYS A 173 11.53 -8.51 2.03
CA LYS A 173 11.26 -9.76 2.78
C LYS A 173 9.77 -9.95 3.01
N ALA A 174 9.29 -11.18 2.81
CA ALA A 174 7.87 -11.48 2.95
C ALA A 174 7.52 -11.69 4.42
N GLN A 175 6.34 -11.23 4.80
CA GLN A 175 5.72 -11.50 6.10
C GLN A 175 4.53 -12.43 5.92
N VAL A 176 4.29 -13.30 6.90
CA VAL A 176 3.17 -14.25 6.88
C VAL A 176 2.07 -13.78 7.81
N HIS A 177 0.81 -13.77 7.34
CA HIS A 177 -0.36 -13.52 8.18
C HIS A 177 -1.57 -14.34 7.74
N LYS A 178 -2.61 -14.36 8.60
CA LYS A 178 -3.93 -14.97 8.34
C LYS A 178 -5.07 -13.96 8.37
N ASP A 179 -4.76 -12.67 8.24
CA ASP A 179 -5.76 -11.61 8.13
C ASP A 179 -6.26 -11.48 6.69
N TYR A 180 -7.28 -12.28 6.34
CA TYR A 180 -7.92 -12.27 5.01
C TYR A 180 -8.73 -10.99 4.73
N THR A 181 -8.84 -10.07 5.69
CA THR A 181 -9.40 -8.74 5.44
C THR A 181 -8.36 -7.74 4.93
N ASN A 182 -7.08 -8.09 5.05
CA ASN A 182 -5.94 -7.28 4.62
C ASN A 182 -5.18 -7.94 3.46
N ILE A 183 -5.90 -8.43 2.46
CA ILE A 183 -5.30 -8.92 1.21
C ILE A 183 -5.01 -7.71 0.31
N LYS A 184 -3.82 -7.68 -0.29
CA LYS A 184 -3.34 -6.65 -1.21
C LYS A 184 -2.96 -7.26 -2.56
N VAL A 185 -2.89 -6.40 -3.58
CA VAL A 185 -2.36 -6.81 -4.90
C VAL A 185 -0.92 -7.27 -4.75
N GLY A 186 -0.54 -8.37 -5.39
CA GLY A 186 0.79 -8.94 -5.30
C GLY A 186 1.04 -9.84 -4.08
N ASP A 187 0.09 -9.95 -3.15
CA ASP A 187 0.17 -10.98 -2.10
C ASP A 187 0.15 -12.38 -2.72
N ILE A 188 0.94 -13.30 -2.15
CA ILE A 188 0.86 -14.72 -2.48
C ILE A 188 -0.07 -15.38 -1.49
N LEU A 189 -1.15 -15.98 -1.99
CA LEU A 189 -2.09 -16.76 -1.20
C LEU A 189 -1.70 -18.22 -1.29
N ARG A 190 -1.48 -18.84 -0.13
CA ARG A 190 -1.52 -20.29 -0.02
C ARG A 190 -2.96 -20.71 0.16
N VAL A 191 -3.48 -21.59 -0.68
CA VAL A 191 -4.90 -21.98 -0.75
C VAL A 191 -5.06 -23.50 -0.73
N ASP A 192 -6.31 -23.95 -0.61
CA ASP A 192 -6.70 -25.36 -0.65
C ASP A 192 -6.00 -26.21 0.43
N ASN A 193 -6.04 -25.76 1.69
CA ASN A 193 -5.36 -26.40 2.83
C ASN A 193 -3.84 -26.53 2.63
N ASP A 194 -3.18 -25.42 2.30
CA ASP A 194 -1.72 -25.40 2.10
C ASP A 194 -1.24 -26.35 0.98
N THR A 195 -1.99 -26.45 -0.13
CA THR A 195 -1.61 -27.32 -1.27
C THR A 195 -1.29 -26.53 -2.55
N HIS A 196 -1.88 -25.35 -2.74
CA HIS A 196 -1.68 -24.55 -3.95
C HIS A 196 -1.28 -23.10 -3.64
N SER A 197 -0.54 -22.47 -4.53
CA SER A 197 -0.07 -21.08 -4.38
C SER A 197 -0.50 -20.24 -5.58
N VAL A 198 -1.06 -19.08 -5.31
CA VAL A 198 -1.54 -18.12 -6.31
C VAL A 198 -1.09 -16.71 -5.93
N ILE A 199 -0.94 -15.80 -6.90
CA ILE A 199 -0.61 -14.39 -6.65
C ILE A 199 -1.79 -13.48 -7.00
N VAL A 200 -2.10 -12.51 -6.14
CA VAL A 200 -3.26 -11.62 -6.28
C VAL A 200 -3.03 -10.55 -7.35
N LEU A 201 -3.96 -10.44 -8.29
CA LEU A 201 -4.03 -9.39 -9.31
C LEU A 201 -5.01 -8.28 -8.94
N GLU A 202 -6.13 -8.62 -8.32
CA GLU A 202 -7.20 -7.68 -7.96
C GLU A 202 -7.87 -8.13 -6.66
N VAL A 203 -8.22 -7.16 -5.80
CA VAL A 203 -9.00 -7.40 -4.58
C VAL A 203 -10.39 -6.79 -4.77
N ARG A 204 -11.42 -7.62 -4.70
CA ARG A 204 -12.83 -7.21 -4.74
C ARG A 204 -13.45 -7.33 -3.36
N ASP A 205 -14.70 -6.90 -3.22
CA ASP A 205 -15.43 -6.97 -1.95
C ASP A 205 -15.47 -8.41 -1.41
N ASN A 206 -15.92 -9.36 -2.23
CA ASN A 206 -16.17 -10.75 -1.83
C ASN A 206 -15.25 -11.79 -2.50
N SER A 207 -14.32 -11.37 -3.35
CA SER A 207 -13.45 -12.24 -4.13
C SER A 207 -12.09 -11.59 -4.38
N VAL A 208 -11.17 -12.37 -4.96
CA VAL A 208 -9.90 -11.91 -5.50
C VAL A 208 -9.71 -12.47 -6.89
N ILE A 209 -9.03 -11.72 -7.76
CA ILE A 209 -8.55 -12.22 -9.06
C ILE A 209 -7.09 -12.59 -8.91
N VAL A 210 -6.68 -13.75 -9.43
CA VAL A 210 -5.32 -14.27 -9.23
C VAL A 210 -4.66 -14.72 -10.53
N ALA A 211 -3.34 -14.85 -10.48
CA ALA A 211 -2.55 -15.64 -11.42
C ALA A 211 -1.94 -16.86 -10.71
N GLU A 212 -1.72 -17.94 -11.43
CA GLU A 212 -1.21 -19.18 -10.87
C GLU A 212 -0.46 -20.02 -11.91
N GLY A 213 0.49 -20.82 -11.43
CA GLY A 213 1.20 -21.81 -12.24
C GLY A 213 0.81 -23.22 -11.79
N ASN A 214 1.08 -24.21 -12.64
CA ASN A 214 0.76 -25.61 -12.38
C ASN A 214 -0.71 -25.84 -12.01
N TYR A 215 -1.62 -25.05 -12.59
CA TYR A 215 -3.04 -25.35 -12.59
C TYR A 215 -3.33 -26.09 -13.89
N ASN A 216 -3.69 -27.37 -13.79
CA ASN A 216 -3.78 -28.29 -14.94
C ASN A 216 -2.49 -28.36 -15.79
N ALA A 217 -1.32 -28.32 -15.14
CA ALA A 217 0.00 -28.33 -15.80
C ALA A 217 0.28 -27.11 -16.71
N SER A 218 -0.38 -25.99 -16.44
CA SER A 218 -0.18 -24.72 -17.15
C SER A 218 -0.26 -23.48 -16.25
N ILE A 219 0.17 -22.35 -16.79
CA ILE A 219 -0.01 -21.01 -16.22
C ILE A 219 -1.38 -20.45 -16.61
N HIS A 220 -2.05 -19.84 -15.64
CA HIS A 220 -3.33 -19.16 -15.82
C HIS A 220 -3.35 -17.78 -15.17
N TRP A 221 -4.01 -16.84 -15.83
CA TRP A 221 -4.20 -15.47 -15.39
C TRP A 221 -5.68 -15.11 -15.34
N GLY A 222 -6.13 -14.58 -14.20
CA GLY A 222 -7.46 -14.00 -14.08
C GLY A 222 -8.52 -14.91 -13.46
N ARG A 223 -8.15 -16.02 -12.81
CA ARG A 223 -9.12 -16.83 -12.06
C ARG A 223 -9.67 -16.02 -10.89
N GLU A 224 -10.98 -16.06 -10.73
CA GLU A 224 -11.65 -15.48 -9.56
C GLU A 224 -11.80 -16.51 -8.45
N ILE A 225 -11.39 -16.13 -7.23
CA ILE A 225 -11.55 -16.96 -6.02
C ILE A 225 -12.42 -16.21 -5.02
N PRO A 226 -13.58 -16.77 -4.61
CA PRO A 226 -14.37 -16.20 -3.52
C PRO A 226 -13.58 -16.20 -2.20
N LYS A 227 -13.64 -15.10 -1.44
CA LYS A 227 -12.93 -15.00 -0.14
C LYS A 227 -13.35 -16.08 0.86
N ALA A 228 -14.60 -16.55 0.77
CA ALA A 228 -15.09 -17.65 1.59
C ALA A 228 -14.34 -18.98 1.36
N GLN A 229 -13.71 -19.16 0.20
CA GLN A 229 -12.90 -20.35 -0.12
C GLN A 229 -11.44 -20.22 0.32
N LEU A 230 -10.97 -19.00 0.63
CA LEU A 230 -9.58 -18.75 1.02
C LEU A 230 -9.30 -19.14 2.48
N ILE A 231 -10.35 -19.21 3.30
CA ILE A 231 -10.23 -19.36 4.76
C ILE A 231 -10.29 -20.84 5.12
N ASP A 232 -9.14 -21.39 5.47
CA ASP A 232 -9.01 -22.74 6.03
C ASP A 232 -7.95 -22.79 7.15
N PRO A 233 -7.86 -23.89 7.92
CA PRO A 233 -6.96 -23.97 9.08
C PRO A 233 -5.46 -23.87 8.75
N TYR A 234 -5.06 -24.24 7.54
CA TYR A 234 -3.65 -24.44 7.16
C TYR A 234 -3.12 -23.30 6.30
N SER A 235 -3.96 -22.77 5.41
CA SER A 235 -3.62 -21.68 4.51
C SER A 235 -3.24 -20.36 5.21
N TYR A 236 -2.52 -19.54 4.46
CA TYR A 236 -1.93 -18.29 4.92
C TYR A 236 -1.62 -17.36 3.73
N ILE A 237 -1.32 -16.11 4.06
CA ILE A 237 -0.98 -15.05 3.11
C ILE A 237 0.49 -14.69 3.32
N MET A 238 1.24 -14.58 2.24
CA MET A 238 2.59 -13.99 2.22
C MET A 238 2.51 -12.62 1.55
N THR A 239 2.81 -11.57 2.31
CA THR A 239 2.78 -10.19 1.87
C THR A 239 4.18 -9.58 1.80
N ARG A 240 4.37 -8.60 0.91
CA ARG A 240 5.64 -7.93 0.60
C ARG A 240 5.63 -6.44 0.95
N TYR A 241 4.56 -5.97 1.59
CA TYR A 241 4.36 -4.61 2.06
C TYR A 241 4.74 -4.46 3.54
#